data_AF-A0A8J3C5M2-F1
#
_entry.id   AF-A0A8J3C5M2-F1
#
_cell.length_a   1.000
_cell.length_b   1.000
_cell.length_c   1.000
_cell.angle_alpha   90.00
_cell.angle_beta   90.00
_cell.angle_gamma   90.00
#
_symmetry.space_group_name_H-M   'P 1'
#
loop_
_entity.id
_entity.type
_entity.pdbx_description
1 polymer ?
#
loop_
_entity_poly.entity_id
_entity_poly.type
_entity_poly.pdbx_seq_one_letter_code
_entity_poly.pdbx_strand_id
1 'polypeptide(L)'
;MTLLPMGAPIRRALTLEELTAVLARIRAAEDISRVLAVAVVAVYDTLLADRGLSMATLPDGQQLDPRKFLIPASQRDAVTGAVLDRAAAEGGDPGVALDLVNLLPGSYDDPDAPVPDGLPGPARRSEHLEVVLTRDAVEAVTAAGHHIQALAAYYGQNSREHVTAATTWLACLTQVLSTSGGPQLRVAREGTLSLLVRTVSGFTVGVIFHGDARRCIAGDGCTALIDDDGTVHAPYAASPVAEHRHQPGFPLQGPRPGSWSLHS
;
A
#
# COMPACT_ATOMS: atom_id res chain seq x y z
N MET A 1 -10.11 -22.89 -25.92
CA MET A 1 -10.51 -22.20 -24.68
C MET A 1 -11.87 -21.59 -24.95
N THR A 2 -12.94 -22.15 -24.39
CA THR A 2 -14.30 -21.82 -24.81
C THR A 2 -15.02 -21.16 -23.66
N LEU A 3 -15.04 -19.83 -23.67
CA LEU A 3 -15.91 -19.04 -22.80
C LEU A 3 -17.37 -19.43 -23.11
N LEU A 4 -18.20 -19.62 -22.09
CA LEU A 4 -19.64 -19.86 -22.27
C LEU A 4 -20.24 -18.81 -23.24
N PRO A 5 -21.14 -19.22 -24.15
CA PRO A 5 -21.72 -18.35 -25.18
C PRO A 5 -22.32 -17.09 -24.55
N MET A 6 -22.30 -15.99 -25.32
CA MET A 6 -22.72 -14.64 -24.92
C MET A 6 -24.21 -14.59 -24.50
N GLY A 7 -24.52 -15.05 -23.29
CA GLY A 7 -25.77 -14.75 -22.59
C GLY A 7 -25.72 -13.37 -21.95
N ALA A 8 -26.90 -12.77 -21.75
CA ALA A 8 -27.03 -11.53 -20.98
C ALA A 8 -26.41 -11.67 -19.58
N PRO A 9 -25.85 -10.59 -19.01
CA PRO A 9 -25.31 -10.64 -17.65
C PRO A 9 -26.38 -11.10 -16.65
N ILE A 10 -25.99 -12.00 -15.76
CA ILE A 10 -26.83 -12.54 -14.70
C ILE A 10 -26.93 -11.47 -13.62
N ARG A 11 -28.04 -10.72 -13.66
CA ARG A 11 -28.38 -9.70 -12.67
C ARG A 11 -29.30 -10.30 -11.61
N ARG A 12 -28.81 -10.48 -10.39
CA ARG A 12 -29.55 -11.15 -9.31
C ARG A 12 -29.16 -10.58 -7.94
N ALA A 13 -30.14 -10.12 -7.18
CA ALA A 13 -29.95 -9.82 -5.76
C ALA A 13 -29.85 -11.12 -4.96
N LEU A 14 -28.96 -11.16 -3.98
CA LEU A 14 -28.96 -12.19 -2.96
C LEU A 14 -30.17 -11.95 -2.05
N THR A 15 -30.83 -13.03 -1.62
CA THR A 15 -31.84 -12.90 -0.56
C THR A 15 -31.16 -12.51 0.76
N LEU A 16 -31.94 -12.05 1.74
CA LEU A 16 -31.39 -11.72 3.06
C LEU A 16 -30.72 -12.94 3.72
N GLU A 17 -31.33 -14.12 3.59
CA GLU A 17 -30.80 -15.37 4.12
C GLU A 17 -29.48 -15.77 3.43
N GLU A 18 -29.45 -15.68 2.09
CA GLU A 18 -28.27 -15.95 1.28
C GLU A 18 -27.11 -15.02 1.65
N LEU A 19 -27.37 -13.71 1.70
CA LEU A 19 -26.36 -12.72 2.07
C LEU A 19 -25.87 -12.95 3.50
N THR A 20 -26.76 -13.25 4.44
CA THR A 20 -26.39 -13.56 5.83
C THR A 20 -25.49 -14.79 5.92
N ALA A 21 -25.81 -15.85 5.18
CA ALA A 21 -25.00 -17.07 5.14
C ALA A 21 -23.60 -16.83 4.52
N VAL A 22 -23.53 -16.04 3.44
CA VAL A 22 -22.26 -15.61 2.83
C VAL A 22 -21.41 -14.86 3.85
N LEU A 23 -21.97 -13.86 4.52
CA LEU A 23 -21.26 -13.04 5.49
C LEU A 23 -20.81 -13.87 6.71
N ALA A 24 -21.62 -14.81 7.17
CA ALA A 24 -21.26 -15.72 8.25
C ALA A 24 -20.06 -16.61 7.87
N ARG A 25 -20.04 -17.15 6.64
CA ARG A 25 -18.89 -17.94 6.13
C ARG A 25 -17.61 -17.13 6.07
N ILE A 26 -17.69 -15.88 5.62
CA ILE A 26 -16.52 -14.97 5.55
C ILE A 26 -15.98 -14.70 6.96
N ARG A 27 -16.87 -14.39 7.92
CA ARG A 27 -16.48 -14.12 9.32
C ARG A 27 -15.89 -15.34 10.02
N ALA A 28 -16.35 -16.55 9.68
CA ALA A 28 -15.85 -17.80 10.24
C ALA A 28 -14.53 -18.30 9.59
N ALA A 29 -14.01 -17.61 8.57
CA ALA A 29 -12.76 -18.03 7.92
C ALA A 29 -11.57 -17.90 8.89
N GLU A 30 -10.92 -19.02 9.21
CA GLU A 30 -9.83 -19.07 10.21
C GLU A 30 -8.48 -18.57 9.67
N ASP A 31 -8.30 -18.51 8.36
CA ASP A 31 -7.03 -18.21 7.70
C ASP A 31 -7.18 -17.04 6.71
N ILE A 32 -6.38 -15.99 6.91
CA ILE A 32 -6.33 -14.78 6.08
C ILE A 32 -6.12 -15.09 4.59
N SER A 33 -5.24 -16.05 4.29
CA SER A 33 -4.93 -16.46 2.91
C SER A 33 -6.13 -17.11 2.20
N ARG A 34 -7.15 -17.51 2.98
CA ARG A 34 -8.37 -18.16 2.50
C ARG A 34 -9.60 -17.26 2.55
N VAL A 35 -9.58 -16.11 3.24
CA VAL A 35 -10.77 -15.24 3.37
C VAL A 35 -11.30 -14.82 1.99
N LEU A 36 -10.41 -14.41 1.09
CA LEU A 36 -10.77 -14.02 -0.28
C LEU A 36 -11.38 -15.20 -1.06
N ALA A 37 -10.74 -16.38 -1.00
CA ALA A 37 -11.24 -17.58 -1.65
C ALA A 37 -12.61 -18.00 -1.08
N VAL A 38 -12.80 -17.94 0.24
CA VAL A 38 -14.07 -18.22 0.92
C VAL A 38 -15.15 -17.25 0.48
N ALA A 39 -14.85 -15.96 0.39
CA ALA A 39 -15.80 -14.94 -0.06
C ALA A 39 -16.24 -15.17 -1.51
N VAL A 40 -15.28 -15.36 -2.41
CA VAL A 40 -15.52 -15.64 -3.84
C VAL A 40 -16.37 -16.91 -3.98
N VAL A 41 -15.94 -18.01 -3.37
CA VAL A 41 -16.66 -19.29 -3.43
C VAL A 41 -18.07 -19.16 -2.86
N ALA A 42 -18.23 -18.55 -1.69
CA ALA A 42 -19.55 -18.39 -1.07
C ALA A 42 -20.50 -17.57 -1.94
N VAL A 43 -20.05 -16.45 -2.51
CA VAL A 43 -20.87 -15.61 -3.38
C VAL A 43 -21.24 -16.34 -4.67
N TYR A 44 -20.27 -16.92 -5.38
CA TYR A 44 -20.55 -17.57 -6.67
C TYR A 44 -21.33 -18.86 -6.52
N ASP A 45 -21.06 -19.70 -5.51
CA ASP A 45 -21.88 -20.89 -5.24
C ASP A 45 -23.35 -20.50 -5.01
N THR A 46 -23.59 -19.39 -4.30
CA THR A 46 -24.94 -18.89 -4.04
C THR A 46 -25.62 -18.42 -5.34
N LEU A 47 -24.90 -17.70 -6.20
CA LEU A 47 -25.43 -17.24 -7.50
C LEU A 47 -25.63 -18.38 -8.51
N LEU A 48 -24.91 -19.50 -8.34
CA LEU A 48 -24.97 -20.69 -9.20
C LEU A 48 -25.98 -21.73 -8.69
N ALA A 49 -26.39 -21.66 -7.43
CA ALA A 49 -27.27 -22.65 -6.79
C ALA A 49 -28.58 -22.86 -7.55
N ASP A 50 -29.22 -21.79 -8.05
CA ASP A 50 -30.46 -21.85 -8.83
C ASP A 50 -30.32 -22.66 -10.14
N ARG A 51 -29.08 -22.87 -10.60
CA ARG A 51 -28.74 -23.65 -11.79
C ARG A 51 -28.21 -25.05 -11.47
N GLY A 52 -28.20 -25.44 -10.18
CA GLY A 52 -27.63 -26.71 -9.72
C GLY A 52 -26.11 -26.79 -9.87
N LEU A 53 -25.42 -25.65 -9.94
CA LEU A 53 -23.97 -25.54 -10.12
C LEU A 53 -23.29 -24.96 -8.87
N SER A 54 -22.00 -25.22 -8.74
CA SER A 54 -21.10 -24.60 -7.77
C SER A 54 -19.74 -24.40 -8.43
N MET A 55 -18.86 -23.63 -7.79
CA MET A 55 -17.48 -23.44 -8.21
C MET A 55 -16.73 -24.76 -8.39
N ALA A 56 -17.05 -25.77 -7.57
CA ALA A 56 -16.42 -27.09 -7.62
C ALA A 56 -17.00 -28.00 -8.72
N THR A 57 -18.19 -27.70 -9.24
CA THR A 57 -18.87 -28.50 -10.27
C THR A 57 -18.83 -27.83 -11.65
N LEU A 58 -18.06 -26.75 -11.80
CA LEU A 58 -17.83 -26.13 -13.10
C LEU A 58 -17.11 -27.12 -14.04
N PRO A 59 -17.57 -27.26 -15.30
CA PRO A 59 -16.91 -28.11 -16.30
C PRO A 59 -15.44 -27.72 -16.52
N ASP A 60 -14.58 -28.73 -16.75
CA ASP A 60 -13.16 -28.52 -16.99
C ASP A 60 -12.90 -27.47 -18.08
N GLY A 61 -12.08 -26.47 -17.75
CA GLY A 61 -11.71 -25.38 -18.66
C GLY A 61 -12.70 -24.20 -18.71
N GLN A 62 -13.78 -24.20 -17.93
CA GLN A 62 -14.59 -23.00 -17.70
C GLN A 62 -14.02 -22.14 -16.57
N GLN A 63 -13.84 -20.86 -16.85
CA GLN A 63 -13.59 -19.84 -15.84
C GLN A 63 -14.85 -18.98 -15.70
N LEU A 64 -15.19 -18.61 -14.47
CA LEU A 64 -16.18 -17.57 -14.24
C LEU A 64 -15.62 -16.23 -14.72
N ASP A 65 -16.47 -15.46 -15.39
CA ASP A 65 -16.21 -14.06 -15.70
C ASP A 65 -17.00 -13.22 -14.68
N PRO A 66 -16.34 -12.58 -13.70
CA PRO A 66 -16.99 -11.75 -12.69
C PRO A 66 -17.89 -10.66 -13.27
N ARG A 67 -17.58 -10.18 -14.49
CA ARG A 67 -18.35 -9.13 -15.17
C ARG A 67 -19.70 -9.63 -15.69
N LYS A 68 -19.90 -10.95 -15.78
CA LYS A 68 -21.17 -11.57 -16.21
C LYS A 68 -22.12 -11.82 -15.05
N PHE A 69 -21.69 -11.65 -13.81
CA PHE A 69 -22.53 -11.73 -12.63
C PHE A 69 -22.65 -10.34 -12.03
N LEU A 70 -23.87 -9.89 -11.78
CA LEU A 70 -24.16 -8.58 -11.22
C LEU A 70 -25.05 -8.75 -9.98
N ILE A 71 -24.61 -8.19 -8.86
CA ILE A 71 -25.38 -8.09 -7.60
C ILE A 71 -25.61 -6.61 -7.24
N PRO A 72 -26.60 -6.26 -6.41
CA PRO A 72 -26.77 -4.90 -5.92
C PRO A 72 -25.49 -4.34 -5.29
N ALA A 73 -25.18 -3.06 -5.56
CA ALA A 73 -23.99 -2.40 -5.04
C ALA A 73 -23.92 -2.48 -3.50
N SER A 74 -25.05 -2.28 -2.82
CA SER A 74 -25.14 -2.37 -1.36
C SER A 74 -24.77 -3.76 -0.81
N GLN A 75 -25.12 -4.84 -1.51
CA GLN A 75 -24.77 -6.21 -1.13
C GLN A 75 -23.29 -6.52 -1.46
N ARG A 76 -22.78 -5.99 -2.57
CA ARG A 76 -21.34 -6.07 -2.89
C ARG A 76 -20.49 -5.37 -1.83
N ASP A 77 -20.92 -4.19 -1.40
CA ASP A 77 -20.24 -3.41 -0.37
C ASP A 77 -20.27 -4.13 0.98
N ALA A 78 -21.39 -4.78 1.33
CA ALA A 78 -21.51 -5.61 2.52
C ALA A 78 -20.52 -6.78 2.54
N VAL A 79 -20.40 -7.52 1.42
CA VAL A 79 -19.42 -8.61 1.28
C VAL A 79 -18.00 -8.07 1.35
N THR A 80 -17.72 -6.96 0.67
CA THR A 80 -16.40 -6.31 0.68
C THR A 80 -16.02 -5.89 2.10
N GLY A 81 -16.93 -5.25 2.83
CA GLY A 81 -16.77 -4.86 4.23
C GLY A 81 -16.46 -6.07 5.12
N ALA A 82 -17.23 -7.15 5.00
CA ALA A 82 -16.98 -8.35 5.80
C ALA A 82 -15.62 -9.00 5.52
N VAL A 83 -15.16 -9.00 4.27
CA VAL A 83 -13.82 -9.49 3.93
C VAL A 83 -12.75 -8.58 4.53
N LEU A 84 -12.89 -7.26 4.37
CA LEU A 84 -11.93 -6.30 4.90
C LEU A 84 -11.87 -6.30 6.43
N ASP A 85 -13.01 -6.43 7.10
CA ASP A 85 -13.07 -6.52 8.56
C ASP A 85 -12.42 -7.81 9.06
N ARG A 86 -12.73 -8.94 8.42
CA ARG A 86 -12.10 -10.22 8.76
C ARG A 86 -10.60 -10.16 8.50
N ALA A 87 -10.20 -9.53 7.38
CA ALA A 87 -8.81 -9.32 7.05
C ALA A 87 -8.13 -8.44 8.09
N ALA A 88 -8.71 -7.30 8.44
CA ALA A 88 -8.19 -6.38 9.44
C ALA A 88 -8.03 -7.03 10.83
N ALA A 89 -8.99 -7.89 11.24
CA ALA A 89 -8.93 -8.61 12.50
C ALA A 89 -7.73 -9.56 12.64
N GLU A 90 -7.24 -10.12 11.53
CA GLU A 90 -6.05 -11.00 11.49
C GLU A 90 -4.77 -10.26 11.10
N GLY A 91 -4.84 -8.93 10.95
CA GLY A 91 -3.76 -8.16 10.32
C GLY A 91 -3.62 -8.60 8.85
N GLY A 92 -4.56 -8.23 8.00
CA GLY A 92 -4.54 -8.54 6.57
C GLY A 92 -3.87 -7.47 5.72
N ASP A 93 -3.54 -7.85 4.48
CA ASP A 93 -2.90 -7.01 3.47
C ASP A 93 -3.90 -6.02 2.82
N PRO A 94 -3.58 -4.71 2.67
CA PRO A 94 -4.36 -3.79 1.84
C PRO A 94 -4.56 -4.24 0.38
N GLY A 95 -3.72 -5.14 -0.15
CA GLY A 95 -3.89 -5.78 -1.46
C GLY A 95 -5.21 -6.54 -1.63
N VAL A 96 -5.80 -7.04 -0.54
CA VAL A 96 -7.08 -7.76 -0.55
C VAL A 96 -8.21 -6.88 -1.12
N ALA A 97 -8.18 -5.58 -0.88
CA ALA A 97 -9.17 -4.66 -1.44
C ALA A 97 -9.11 -4.57 -2.98
N LEU A 98 -7.89 -4.57 -3.54
CA LEU A 98 -7.66 -4.55 -4.98
C LEU A 98 -8.07 -5.88 -5.63
N ASP A 99 -7.80 -7.00 -4.97
CA ASP A 99 -8.20 -8.32 -5.46
C ASP A 99 -9.72 -8.50 -5.48
N LEU A 100 -10.43 -7.97 -4.47
CA LEU A 100 -11.89 -8.01 -4.42
C LEU A 100 -12.55 -7.26 -5.59
N VAL A 101 -11.94 -6.17 -6.09
CA VAL A 101 -12.47 -5.45 -7.26
C VAL A 101 -12.51 -6.35 -8.50
N ASN A 102 -11.49 -7.20 -8.66
CA ASN A 102 -11.33 -8.07 -9.82
C ASN A 102 -12.07 -9.40 -9.71
N LEU A 103 -12.35 -9.87 -8.48
CA LEU A 103 -12.88 -11.21 -8.23
C LEU A 103 -14.36 -11.24 -7.87
N LEU A 104 -14.87 -10.21 -7.17
CA LEU A 104 -16.29 -10.14 -6.85
C LEU A 104 -17.15 -9.88 -8.11
N PRO A 105 -18.43 -10.31 -8.11
CA PRO A 105 -19.37 -9.94 -9.16
C PRO A 105 -19.38 -8.42 -9.40
N GLY A 106 -19.70 -8.01 -10.63
CA GLY A 106 -20.03 -6.62 -10.90
C GLY A 106 -21.22 -6.14 -10.07
N SER A 107 -21.44 -4.83 -10.05
CA SER A 107 -22.55 -4.24 -9.28
C SER A 107 -23.57 -3.51 -10.16
N TYR A 108 -24.78 -3.36 -9.63
CA TYR A 108 -25.81 -2.48 -10.18
C TYR A 108 -26.55 -1.74 -9.06
N ASP A 109 -27.17 -0.61 -9.38
CA ASP A 109 -27.96 0.15 -8.41
C ASP A 109 -29.33 -0.50 -8.20
N ASP A 110 -29.64 -0.77 -6.93
CA ASP A 110 -30.92 -1.32 -6.46
C ASP A 110 -31.16 -0.89 -5.01
N PRO A 111 -31.94 0.16 -4.79
CA PRO A 111 -32.17 0.71 -3.45
C PRO A 111 -33.03 -0.18 -2.56
N ASP A 112 -33.79 -1.12 -3.15
CA ASP A 112 -34.71 -2.00 -2.43
C ASP A 112 -34.06 -3.34 -2.04
N ALA A 113 -32.80 -3.56 -2.44
CA ALA A 113 -32.07 -4.79 -2.15
C ALA A 113 -31.83 -4.95 -0.64
N PRO A 114 -32.16 -6.12 -0.05
CA PRO A 114 -32.00 -6.33 1.38
C PRO A 114 -30.53 -6.38 1.78
N VAL A 115 -30.18 -5.64 2.82
CA VAL A 115 -28.87 -5.65 3.48
C VAL A 115 -29.12 -5.86 4.98
N PRO A 116 -28.48 -6.86 5.62
CA PRO A 116 -28.66 -7.09 7.05
C PRO A 116 -28.40 -5.85 7.89
N ASP A 117 -29.30 -5.53 8.81
CA ASP A 117 -29.10 -4.49 9.80
C ASP A 117 -27.85 -4.79 10.64
N GLY A 118 -27.03 -3.77 10.90
CA GLY A 118 -25.83 -3.91 11.73
C GLY A 118 -24.61 -4.50 11.03
N LEU A 119 -24.58 -4.54 9.69
CA LEU A 119 -23.32 -4.70 8.98
C LEU A 119 -22.35 -3.59 9.42
N PRO A 120 -21.10 -3.92 9.78
CA PRO A 120 -20.12 -2.90 10.12
C PRO A 120 -20.05 -1.92 8.96
N GLY A 121 -20.20 -0.63 9.26
CA GLY A 121 -19.85 0.42 8.32
C GLY A 121 -18.40 0.25 7.85
N PRO A 122 -17.95 1.01 6.83
CA PRO A 122 -16.62 0.87 6.24
C PRO A 122 -15.55 0.71 7.32
N ALA A 123 -14.73 -0.35 7.18
CA ALA A 123 -13.74 -0.83 8.15
C ALA A 123 -13.26 0.28 9.08
N ARG A 124 -13.77 0.29 10.33
CA ARG A 124 -13.33 1.27 11.32
C ARG A 124 -11.86 1.01 11.59
N ARG A 125 -10.99 1.96 11.21
CA ARG A 125 -9.63 2.03 11.76
C ARG A 125 -9.76 1.97 13.28
N SER A 126 -8.96 1.15 13.95
CA SER A 126 -8.88 1.19 15.41
C SER A 126 -8.63 2.63 15.85
N GLU A 127 -9.41 3.13 16.81
CA GLU A 127 -9.20 4.47 17.39
C GLU A 127 -7.83 4.60 18.08
N HIS A 128 -7.20 3.45 18.38
CA HIS A 128 -5.90 3.33 18.99
C HIS A 128 -4.89 2.68 18.04
N LEU A 129 -3.75 3.33 17.88
CA LEU A 129 -2.57 2.82 17.18
C LEU A 129 -1.42 2.67 18.18
N GLU A 130 -0.92 1.46 18.35
CA GLU A 130 0.28 1.18 19.12
C GLU A 130 1.51 1.23 18.19
N VAL A 131 2.52 2.02 18.56
CA VAL A 131 3.78 2.08 17.81
C VAL A 131 4.91 1.60 18.71
N VAL A 132 5.48 0.45 18.36
CA VAL A 132 6.61 -0.16 19.06
C VAL A 132 7.88 0.18 18.30
N LEU A 133 8.72 1.04 18.88
CA LEU A 133 10.03 1.38 18.34
C LEU A 133 11.12 0.55 19.00
N THR A 134 12.01 -0.01 18.20
CA THR A 134 13.31 -0.50 18.70
C THR A 134 14.18 0.67 19.15
N ARG A 135 15.19 0.42 20.00
CA ARG A 135 16.15 1.46 20.41
C ARG A 135 16.86 2.07 19.20
N ASP A 136 17.30 1.25 18.26
CA ASP A 136 17.99 1.72 17.06
C ASP A 136 17.08 2.55 16.15
N ALA A 137 15.76 2.26 16.13
CA ALA A 137 14.80 3.10 15.42
C ALA A 137 14.66 4.49 16.06
N VAL A 138 14.69 4.58 17.39
CA VAL A 138 14.72 5.86 18.10
C VAL A 138 15.95 6.67 17.69
N GLU A 139 17.13 6.03 17.59
CA GLU A 139 18.34 6.69 17.12
C GLU A 139 18.21 7.23 15.69
N ALA A 140 17.62 6.45 14.78
CA ALA A 140 17.39 6.88 13.40
C ALA A 140 16.38 8.04 13.30
N VAL A 141 15.32 8.04 14.12
CA VAL A 141 14.37 9.16 14.22
C VAL A 141 15.08 10.42 14.74
N THR A 142 15.90 10.29 15.79
CA THR A 142 16.68 11.41 16.32
C THR A 142 17.70 11.92 15.30
N ALA A 143 18.38 11.03 14.58
CA ALA A 143 19.32 11.39 13.52
C ALA A 143 18.62 12.13 12.37
N ALA A 144 17.43 11.70 11.95
CA ALA A 144 16.62 12.41 10.95
C ALA A 144 16.25 13.83 11.43
N GLY A 145 15.81 13.97 12.69
CA GLY A 145 15.53 15.27 13.29
C GLY A 145 16.75 16.20 13.33
N HIS A 146 17.90 15.70 13.78
CA HIS A 146 19.15 16.46 13.77
C HIS A 146 19.60 16.82 12.37
N HIS A 147 19.42 15.94 11.39
CA HIS A 147 19.76 16.20 10.00
C HIS A 147 18.93 17.34 9.42
N ILE A 148 17.61 17.35 9.65
CA ILE A 148 16.71 18.44 9.23
C ILE A 148 17.11 19.78 9.88
N GLN A 149 17.48 19.76 11.16
CA GLN A 149 17.97 20.95 11.87
C GLN A 149 19.32 21.43 11.31
N ALA A 150 20.24 20.52 10.98
CA ALA A 150 21.51 20.85 10.37
C ALA A 150 21.31 21.52 8.99
N LEU A 151 20.38 21.02 8.18
CA LEU A 151 20.01 21.65 6.90
C LEU A 151 19.48 23.08 7.12
N ALA A 152 18.61 23.30 8.11
CA ALA A 152 18.12 24.65 8.45
C ALA A 152 19.26 25.58 8.89
N ALA A 153 20.18 25.10 9.73
CA ALA A 153 21.29 25.89 10.23
C ALA A 153 22.27 26.27 9.12
N TYR A 154 22.47 25.39 8.13
CA TYR A 154 23.44 25.58 7.06
C TYR A 154 22.88 26.37 5.86
N TYR A 155 21.73 25.96 5.33
CA TYR A 155 21.12 26.56 4.14
C TYR A 155 20.09 27.65 4.47
N GLY A 156 19.61 27.69 5.72
CA GLY A 156 18.55 28.58 6.19
C GLY A 156 17.21 27.89 6.35
N GLN A 157 16.38 28.38 7.28
CA GLN A 157 15.08 27.78 7.63
C GLN A 157 14.05 27.76 6.49
N ASN A 158 14.18 28.67 5.52
CA ASN A 158 13.26 28.72 4.37
C ASN A 158 13.92 28.21 3.08
N SER A 159 15.10 27.59 3.19
CA SER A 159 15.79 26.99 2.05
C SER A 159 14.98 25.81 1.49
N ARG A 160 15.13 25.57 0.18
CA ARG A 160 14.48 24.45 -0.49
C ARG A 160 14.92 23.13 0.13
N GLU A 161 16.19 23.00 0.47
CA GLU A 161 16.83 21.81 1.04
C GLU A 161 16.19 21.46 2.39
N HIS A 162 16.06 22.44 3.29
CA HIS A 162 15.41 22.23 4.59
C HIS A 162 13.92 21.92 4.44
N VAL A 163 13.19 22.72 3.67
CA VAL A 163 11.73 22.56 3.51
C VAL A 163 11.40 21.21 2.86
N THR A 164 12.15 20.79 1.85
CA THR A 164 11.96 19.48 1.18
C THR A 164 12.20 18.34 2.16
N ALA A 165 13.31 18.38 2.90
CA ALA A 165 13.64 17.38 3.90
C ALA A 165 12.56 17.27 4.99
N ALA A 166 12.16 18.41 5.59
CA ALA A 166 11.17 18.45 6.66
C ALA A 166 9.78 17.98 6.20
N THR A 167 9.32 18.43 5.03
CA THR A 167 8.00 18.07 4.50
C THR A 167 7.91 16.61 4.09
N THR A 168 8.93 16.08 3.42
CA THR A 168 8.93 14.67 2.99
C THR A 168 9.07 13.70 4.16
N TRP A 169 9.86 14.05 5.18
CA TRP A 169 9.92 13.29 6.43
C TRP A 169 8.56 13.24 7.12
N LEU A 170 7.93 14.39 7.33
CA LEU A 170 6.61 14.47 7.96
C LEU A 170 5.56 13.70 7.16
N ALA A 171 5.53 13.86 5.84
CA ALA A 171 4.59 13.15 4.96
C ALA A 171 4.74 11.63 5.08
N CYS A 172 5.97 11.11 5.08
CA CYS A 172 6.22 9.67 5.24
C CYS A 172 5.73 9.16 6.60
N LEU A 173 6.00 9.89 7.69
CA LEU A 173 5.51 9.52 9.02
C LEU A 173 3.99 9.55 9.10
N THR A 174 3.35 10.59 8.58
CA THR A 174 1.88 10.68 8.53
C THR A 174 1.28 9.52 7.75
N GLN A 175 1.88 9.14 6.62
CA GLN A 175 1.39 8.03 5.81
C GLN A 175 1.60 6.67 6.50
N VAL A 176 2.74 6.46 7.16
CA VAL A 176 2.98 5.27 7.99
C VAL A 176 1.94 5.15 9.11
N LEU A 177 1.70 6.23 9.85
CA LEU A 177 0.71 6.25 10.93
C LEU A 177 -0.73 6.14 10.42
N SER A 178 -0.97 6.49 9.15
CA SER A 178 -2.26 6.36 8.48
C SER A 178 -2.44 5.01 7.78
N THR A 179 -1.44 4.13 7.79
CA THR A 179 -1.50 2.84 7.10
C THR A 179 -2.45 1.91 7.85
N SER A 180 -3.46 1.40 7.14
CA SER A 180 -4.56 0.58 7.67
C SER A 180 -4.21 -0.87 8.02
N GLY A 181 -2.91 -1.20 8.16
CA GLY A 181 -2.42 -2.58 8.30
C GLY A 181 -2.55 -3.20 9.69
N GLY A 182 -3.32 -2.60 10.60
CA GLY A 182 -3.62 -3.13 11.92
C GLY A 182 -3.41 -2.14 13.07
N PRO A 183 -3.72 -2.55 14.31
CA PRO A 183 -3.64 -1.68 15.50
C PRO A 183 -2.20 -1.46 16.01
N GLN A 184 -1.20 -2.16 15.46
CA GLN A 184 0.19 -2.06 15.92
C GLN A 184 1.17 -1.93 14.74
N LEU A 185 2.15 -1.04 14.89
CA LEU A 185 3.31 -0.87 14.03
C LEU A 185 4.59 -1.19 14.79
N ARG A 186 5.49 -1.94 14.17
CA ARG A 186 6.85 -2.18 14.67
C ARG A 186 7.84 -1.43 13.82
N VAL A 187 8.65 -0.59 14.43
CA VAL A 187 9.61 0.26 13.73
C VAL A 187 11.03 -0.13 14.12
N ALA A 188 11.82 -0.49 13.12
CA ALA A 188 13.24 -0.82 13.21
C ALA A 188 14.08 0.17 12.40
N ARG A 189 15.38 0.19 12.67
CA ARG A 189 16.34 0.94 11.85
C ARG A 189 16.65 0.17 10.58
N GLU A 190 16.61 0.88 9.45
CA GLU A 190 17.10 0.39 8.15
C GLU A 190 18.43 1.04 7.78
N GLY A 191 18.58 2.33 8.12
CA GLY A 191 19.79 3.10 7.89
C GLY A 191 19.91 4.23 8.90
N THR A 192 20.99 5.00 8.85
CA THR A 192 21.20 6.11 9.80
C THR A 192 20.07 7.14 9.77
N LEU A 193 19.47 7.37 8.60
CA LEU A 193 18.34 8.28 8.42
C LEU A 193 17.11 7.53 7.89
N SER A 194 17.01 6.21 8.12
CA SER A 194 15.98 5.40 7.46
C SER A 194 15.40 4.36 8.40
N LEU A 195 14.09 4.14 8.24
CA LEU A 195 13.30 3.24 9.08
C LEU A 195 12.74 2.10 8.26
N LEU A 196 12.61 0.96 8.89
CA LEU A 196 11.80 -0.15 8.41
C LEU A 196 10.57 -0.27 9.32
N VAL A 197 9.38 -0.18 8.74
CA VAL A 197 8.11 -0.27 9.45
C VAL A 197 7.45 -1.57 9.06
N ARG A 198 7.01 -2.34 10.05
CA ARG A 198 6.26 -3.58 9.85
C ARG A 198 4.93 -3.50 10.56
N THR A 199 3.87 -3.85 9.87
CA THR A 199 2.55 -4.05 10.46
C THR A 199 2.47 -5.45 11.09
N VAL A 200 1.44 -5.68 11.90
CA VAL A 200 1.13 -7.04 12.40
C VAL A 200 0.87 -8.01 11.25
N SER A 201 0.34 -7.50 10.13
CA SER A 201 0.10 -8.28 8.91
C SER A 201 1.34 -8.79 8.18
N GLY A 202 2.53 -8.37 8.61
CA GLY A 202 3.78 -8.67 7.92
C GLY A 202 4.07 -7.73 6.73
N PHE A 203 3.14 -6.84 6.38
CA PHE A 203 3.40 -5.77 5.41
C PHE A 203 4.54 -4.89 5.92
N THR A 204 5.52 -4.67 5.05
CA THR A 204 6.75 -3.96 5.39
C THR A 204 6.86 -2.74 4.50
N VAL A 205 7.20 -1.60 5.10
CA VAL A 205 7.44 -0.34 4.39
C VAL A 205 8.74 0.27 4.87
N GLY A 206 9.61 0.65 3.95
CA GLY A 206 10.80 1.45 4.23
C GLY A 206 10.49 2.94 4.16
N VAL A 207 10.85 3.71 5.19
CA VAL A 207 11.00 5.17 5.12
C VAL A 207 12.46 5.46 4.82
N ILE A 208 12.80 5.65 3.54
CA ILE A 208 14.19 5.67 3.07
C ILE A 208 14.61 7.09 2.72
N PHE A 209 15.76 7.51 3.22
CA PHE A 209 16.37 8.80 2.87
C PHE A 209 17.17 8.67 1.58
N HIS A 210 16.87 9.54 0.62
CA HIS A 210 17.57 9.67 -0.65
C HIS A 210 18.36 10.97 -0.62
N GLY A 211 19.66 10.87 -0.36
CA GLY A 211 20.57 12.00 -0.41
C GLY A 211 20.85 12.42 -1.85
N ASP A 212 20.72 13.71 -2.14
CA ASP A 212 20.98 14.26 -3.47
C ASP A 212 22.42 13.95 -3.90
N ALA A 213 22.61 13.60 -5.17
CA ALA A 213 23.94 13.40 -5.72
C ALA A 213 24.62 14.77 -5.92
N ARG A 214 25.87 14.92 -5.48
CA ARG A 214 26.66 16.13 -5.77
C ARG A 214 27.11 16.06 -7.23
N ARG A 215 26.40 16.78 -8.08
CA ARG A 215 26.81 16.95 -9.49
C ARG A 215 27.83 18.08 -9.60
N CYS A 216 28.73 17.95 -10.56
CA CYS A 216 29.60 19.06 -10.91
C CYS A 216 28.78 20.20 -11.51
N ILE A 217 29.03 21.43 -11.05
CA ILE A 217 28.41 22.66 -11.57
C ILE A 217 29.41 23.55 -12.30
N ALA A 218 30.67 23.12 -12.41
CA ALA A 218 31.67 23.82 -13.21
C ALA A 218 31.59 23.35 -14.66
N GLY A 219 31.59 24.31 -15.60
CA GLY A 219 31.63 24.04 -17.03
C GLY A 219 30.30 23.54 -17.61
N ASP A 220 29.96 24.02 -18.81
CA ASP A 220 28.75 23.57 -19.50
C ASP A 220 28.87 22.10 -19.93
N GLY A 221 27.88 21.29 -19.57
CA GLY A 221 27.77 19.89 -20.02
C GLY A 221 28.58 18.86 -19.22
N CYS A 222 29.24 19.24 -18.13
CA CYS A 222 29.93 18.28 -17.26
C CYS A 222 28.91 17.46 -16.45
N THR A 223 28.97 16.13 -16.56
CA THR A 223 28.02 15.23 -15.88
C THR A 223 28.61 14.52 -14.65
N ALA A 224 29.83 14.91 -14.25
CA ALA A 224 30.56 14.26 -13.18
C ALA A 224 29.80 14.29 -11.84
N LEU A 225 29.87 13.18 -11.12
CA LEU A 225 29.45 13.09 -9.72
C LEU A 225 30.67 13.24 -8.82
N ILE A 226 30.42 13.79 -7.62
CA ILE A 226 31.45 14.05 -6.62
C ILE A 226 31.03 13.36 -5.32
N ASP A 227 31.85 12.42 -4.85
CA ASP A 227 31.60 11.70 -3.60
C ASP A 227 31.86 12.58 -2.37
N ASP A 228 31.46 12.10 -1.20
CA ASP A 228 31.63 12.85 0.06
C ASP A 228 33.11 13.02 0.46
N ASP A 229 34.02 12.19 -0.08
CA ASP A 229 35.47 12.35 0.05
C ASP A 229 36.09 13.30 -1.00
N GLY A 230 35.26 13.81 -1.92
CA GLY A 230 35.67 14.68 -3.03
C GLY A 230 36.13 13.93 -4.29
N THR A 231 36.08 12.59 -4.30
CA THR A 231 36.40 11.79 -5.48
C THR A 231 35.42 12.09 -6.60
N VAL A 232 35.95 12.27 -7.81
CA VAL A 232 35.14 12.58 -9.00
C VAL A 232 35.03 11.35 -9.87
N HIS A 233 33.81 11.01 -10.27
CA HIS A 233 33.57 9.88 -11.15
C HIS A 233 32.45 10.16 -12.17
N ALA A 234 32.48 9.40 -13.26
CA ALA A 234 31.43 9.41 -14.27
C ALA A 234 30.21 8.62 -13.76
N PRO A 235 28.97 9.12 -13.89
CA PRO A 235 27.78 8.37 -13.44
C PRO A 235 27.56 7.06 -14.20
N TYR A 236 28.06 6.96 -15.44
CA TYR A 236 28.13 5.74 -16.23
C TYR A 236 29.30 5.83 -17.23
N ALA A 237 29.77 4.70 -17.75
CA ALA A 237 31.02 4.61 -18.53
C ALA A 237 31.11 5.56 -19.75
N ALA A 238 29.98 5.91 -20.37
CA ALA A 238 29.91 6.81 -21.53
C ALA A 238 29.57 8.27 -21.18
N SER A 239 29.50 8.63 -19.90
CA SER A 239 29.14 9.99 -19.47
C SER A 239 30.28 10.99 -19.78
N PRO A 240 29.97 12.16 -20.35
CA PRO A 240 30.96 13.19 -20.55
C PRO A 240 31.41 13.78 -19.20
N VAL A 241 32.67 13.58 -18.86
CA VAL A 241 33.37 14.23 -17.73
C VAL A 241 34.44 15.13 -18.33
N ALA A 242 34.25 16.44 -18.19
CA ALA A 242 35.16 17.41 -18.79
C ALA A 242 36.43 17.58 -17.93
N GLU A 243 37.57 17.78 -18.59
CA GLU A 243 38.87 17.96 -17.93
C GLU A 243 39.03 19.39 -17.39
N HIS A 244 38.40 19.66 -16.25
CA HIS A 244 38.55 20.92 -15.52
C HIS A 244 38.54 20.70 -14.02
N ARG A 245 38.82 21.78 -13.26
CA ARG A 245 38.60 21.75 -11.81
C ARG A 245 37.10 21.62 -11.54
N HIS A 246 36.70 20.52 -10.92
CA HIS A 246 35.30 20.27 -10.60
C HIS A 246 34.85 21.09 -9.38
N GLN A 247 33.64 21.64 -9.46
CA GLN A 247 32.97 22.32 -8.35
C GLN A 247 31.71 21.54 -7.96
N PRO A 248 31.52 21.15 -6.69
CA PRO A 248 30.34 20.43 -6.27
C PRO A 248 29.12 21.35 -6.22
N GLY A 249 27.94 20.80 -6.57
CA GLY A 249 26.67 21.50 -6.47
C GLY A 249 26.29 21.94 -5.05
N PHE A 250 26.90 21.33 -4.03
CA PHE A 250 26.82 21.78 -2.64
C PHE A 250 28.07 21.38 -1.84
N PRO A 251 28.43 22.12 -0.75
CA PRO A 251 29.75 22.01 -0.10
C PRO A 251 30.00 20.65 0.57
N LEU A 252 31.20 20.08 0.38
CA LEU A 252 31.60 18.76 0.93
C LEU A 252 31.42 18.67 2.45
N GLN A 253 31.71 19.77 3.15
CA GLN A 253 31.68 19.85 4.61
C GLN A 253 30.29 20.19 5.18
N GLY A 254 29.26 20.32 4.33
CA GLY A 254 27.89 20.64 4.75
C GLY A 254 26.99 19.40 4.85
N PRO A 255 25.83 19.51 5.54
CA PRO A 255 24.82 18.46 5.52
C PRO A 255 24.35 18.22 4.09
N ARG A 256 24.27 16.95 3.70
CA ARG A 256 23.83 16.52 2.37
C ARG A 256 22.31 16.75 2.22
N PRO A 257 21.85 17.56 1.26
CA PRO A 257 20.43 17.67 0.94
C PRO A 257 19.85 16.33 0.50
N GLY A 258 18.53 16.20 0.61
CA GLY A 258 17.83 15.00 0.20
C GLY A 258 16.39 14.99 0.67
N SER A 259 15.71 13.87 0.45
CA SER A 259 14.31 13.69 0.80
C SER A 259 14.02 12.27 1.27
N TRP A 260 12.93 12.09 2.02
CA TRP A 260 12.43 10.75 2.36
C TRP A 260 11.37 10.28 1.38
N SER A 261 11.32 8.98 1.15
CA SER A 261 10.29 8.33 0.35
C SER A 261 9.92 6.98 0.94
N LEU A 262 8.68 6.56 0.70
CA LEU A 262 8.20 5.24 1.10
C LEU A 262 8.47 4.21 0.01
N HIS A 263 8.88 3.02 0.44
CA HIS A 263 9.10 1.85 -0.41
C HIS A 263 8.38 0.66 0.21
N SER A 264 7.64 -0.11 -0.58
CA SER A 264 6.98 -1.36 -0.18
C SER A 264 7.75 -2.57 -0.67
#